data_AF-A0A9P8UZ34-F1
#
_entry.id   AF-A0A9P8UZ34-F1
#
_cell.length_a   1.000
_cell.length_b   1.000
_cell.length_c   1.000
_cell.angle_alpha   90.00
_cell.angle_beta   90.00
_cell.angle_gamma   90.00
#
_symmetry.space_group_name_H-M   'P 1'
#
loop_
_entity.id
_entity.type
_entity.pdbx_description
1 polymer ?
#
loop_
_entity_poly.entity_id
_entity_poly.type
_entity_poly.pdbx_seq_one_letter_code
_entity_poly.pdbx_strand_id
1 'polypeptide(L)'
;MDINKTFTVHCMRVASSVTAPDPSILSQRLRDYLAGDTVRGVEVSVDESTVGDSGTLNAIDWQVDEEDAEDIRHRVELAYEKSTFLVFVLLSRSLLLLYAPAPIRNAVVRFLAQTFDTRISPLIPNPATLISVFETWLGDGGLSTKKDVIIALGFGDKIPGEGLRSIDIAIPAEDVGGFVGEGENFSDNLAAYMDKHLALNMKHAGVRIVKIACGGFVLGGGKMKLLDEAASAVVLNGISLEHI
;
A
#
# COMPACT_ATOMS: atom_id res chain seq x y z
N MET A 1 7.13 -1.48 11.48
CA MET A 1 5.72 -1.39 10.98
C MET A 1 5.03 -2.74 11.22
N ASP A 2 3.71 -2.79 11.46
CA ASP A 2 3.05 -4.06 11.77
C ASP A 2 3.01 -5.01 10.56
N ILE A 3 3.77 -6.10 10.66
CA ILE A 3 3.76 -7.18 9.66
C ILE A 3 2.40 -7.87 9.61
N ASN A 4 2.09 -8.46 8.46
CA ASN A 4 0.90 -9.25 8.18
C ASN A 4 -0.44 -8.47 8.21
N LYS A 5 -0.42 -7.12 8.18
CA LYS A 5 -1.60 -6.27 7.97
C LYS A 5 -1.64 -5.71 6.55
N THR A 6 -2.83 -5.64 5.96
CA THR A 6 -3.04 -5.07 4.62
C THR A 6 -3.45 -3.61 4.74
N PHE A 7 -2.53 -2.70 4.42
CA PHE A 7 -2.74 -1.27 4.38
C PHE A 7 -3.25 -0.82 3.02
N THR A 8 -4.13 0.18 2.99
CA THR A 8 -4.35 1.00 1.80
C THR A 8 -3.32 2.11 1.76
N VAL A 9 -2.73 2.34 0.58
CA VAL A 9 -1.64 3.28 0.37
C VAL A 9 -2.15 4.54 -0.32
N HIS A 10 -1.75 5.69 0.19
CA HIS A 10 -2.07 7.00 -0.37
C HIS A 10 -0.81 7.84 -0.48
N CYS A 11 -0.74 8.67 -1.52
CA CYS A 11 0.26 9.73 -1.61
C CYS A 11 -0.31 11.01 -1.01
N MET A 12 0.53 11.72 -0.28
CA MET A 12 0.25 13.03 0.32
C MET A 12 1.01 14.09 -0.46
N ARG A 13 0.33 14.90 -1.26
CA ARG A 13 0.97 16.04 -1.93
C ARG A 13 0.95 17.22 -1.00
N VAL A 14 2.12 17.50 -0.46
CA VAL A 14 2.36 18.57 0.50
C VAL A 14 2.76 19.83 -0.27
N ALA A 15 2.05 20.95 -0.08
CA ALA A 15 2.32 22.19 -0.83
C ALA A 15 3.56 22.96 -0.31
N SER A 16 3.94 22.75 0.95
CA SER A 16 5.10 23.39 1.61
C SER A 16 5.54 22.53 2.80
N SER A 17 6.77 22.63 3.31
CA SER A 17 7.22 21.82 4.45
C SER A 17 6.24 21.94 5.64
N VAL A 18 5.47 20.89 5.94
CA VAL A 18 4.50 20.92 7.04
C VAL A 18 5.18 20.42 8.29
N THR A 19 5.26 21.28 9.31
CA THR A 19 5.58 20.84 10.67
C THR A 19 4.28 20.35 11.32
N ALA A 20 4.25 19.09 11.75
CA ALA A 20 3.10 18.55 12.45
C ALA A 20 2.90 19.26 13.81
N PRO A 21 1.65 19.60 14.20
CA PRO A 21 1.35 20.01 15.57
C PRO A 21 1.69 18.93 16.59
N ASP A 22 1.71 19.30 17.88
CA ASP A 22 1.93 18.35 18.98
C ASP A 22 0.99 17.12 18.88
N PRO A 23 1.50 15.89 19.07
CA PRO A 23 0.70 14.67 18.94
C PRO A 23 -0.52 14.62 19.86
N SER A 24 -0.47 15.23 21.05
CA SER A 24 -1.60 15.29 21.98
C SER A 24 -2.71 16.17 21.42
N ILE A 25 -2.34 17.30 20.78
CA ILE A 25 -3.29 18.20 20.11
C ILE A 25 -3.91 17.49 18.90
N LEU A 26 -3.10 16.79 18.10
CA LEU A 26 -3.59 16.02 16.96
C LEU A 26 -4.53 14.89 17.37
N SER A 27 -4.22 14.18 18.45
CA SER A 27 -5.09 13.14 19.04
C SER A 27 -6.45 13.69 19.44
N GLN A 28 -6.46 14.82 20.16
CA GLN A 28 -7.70 15.46 20.60
C GLN A 28 -8.52 15.95 19.41
N ARG A 29 -7.88 16.64 18.44
CA ARG A 29 -8.56 17.14 17.24
C ARG A 29 -9.14 16.01 16.39
N LEU A 30 -8.41 14.91 16.22
CA LEU A 30 -8.91 13.76 15.47
C LEU A 30 -10.08 13.10 16.20
N ARG A 31 -10.04 13.02 17.54
CA ARG A 31 -11.14 12.49 18.35
C ARG A 31 -12.39 13.34 18.17
N ASP A 32 -12.26 14.66 18.32
CA ASP A 32 -13.37 15.60 18.14
C ASP A 32 -13.92 15.57 16.71
N TYR A 33 -13.04 15.37 15.72
CA TYR A 33 -13.43 15.22 14.32
C TYR A 33 -14.25 13.95 14.10
N LEU A 34 -13.76 12.80 14.56
CA LEU A 34 -14.43 11.51 14.38
C LEU A 34 -15.74 11.44 15.19
N ALA A 35 -15.81 12.07 16.37
CA ALA A 35 -17.04 12.20 17.14
C ALA A 35 -18.04 13.18 16.50
N GLY A 36 -17.55 14.28 15.91
CA GLY A 36 -18.37 15.31 15.27
C GLY A 36 -18.88 14.96 13.88
N ASP A 37 -18.25 14.03 13.17
CA ASP A 37 -18.71 13.55 11.86
C ASP A 37 -19.99 12.70 11.98
N THR A 38 -20.30 12.19 13.18
CA THR A 38 -21.63 11.63 13.49
C THR A 38 -22.72 12.71 13.62
N VAL A 39 -22.35 13.98 13.83
CA VAL A 39 -23.28 15.10 14.15
C VAL A 39 -23.58 16.01 12.95
N ARG A 40 -22.84 15.90 11.83
CA ARG A 40 -22.99 16.79 10.66
C ARG A 40 -23.92 16.28 9.55
N GLY A 41 -24.83 15.37 9.87
CA GLY A 41 -25.86 14.95 8.92
C GLY A 41 -25.37 14.03 7.81
N VAL A 42 -24.16 13.49 7.94
CA VAL A 42 -23.85 12.19 7.32
C VAL A 42 -24.35 11.15 8.30
N GLU A 43 -25.65 10.82 8.20
CA GLU A 43 -25.98 9.42 8.37
C GLU A 43 -25.06 8.69 7.39
N VAL A 44 -24.13 7.89 7.91
CA VAL A 44 -23.54 6.83 7.10
C VAL A 44 -24.76 6.01 6.70
N SER A 45 -25.35 6.29 5.53
CA SER A 45 -26.33 5.38 4.93
C SER A 45 -25.50 4.14 4.64
N VAL A 46 -25.62 3.22 5.58
CA VAL A 46 -24.81 2.04 5.69
C VAL A 46 -25.13 1.19 4.47
N ASP A 47 -24.28 1.20 3.45
CA ASP A 47 -24.14 -0.01 2.65
C ASP A 47 -23.70 -1.09 3.65
N GLU A 48 -24.60 -2.03 3.85
CA GLU A 48 -24.91 -2.79 5.06
C GLU A 48 -23.85 -3.80 5.52
N SER A 49 -22.54 -3.50 5.44
CA SER A 49 -21.54 -4.57 5.70
C SER A 49 -20.20 -4.23 6.35
N THR A 50 -19.79 -2.98 6.64
CA THR A 50 -18.39 -2.80 7.14
C THR A 50 -18.09 -1.77 8.23
N VAL A 51 -19.04 -0.93 8.69
CA VAL A 51 -18.79 -0.04 9.86
C VAL A 51 -19.77 -0.25 11.01
N GLY A 52 -20.90 -0.92 10.77
CA GLY A 52 -21.88 -1.24 11.80
C GLY A 52 -21.38 -2.14 12.94
N ASP A 53 -20.14 -2.65 12.87
CA ASP A 53 -19.63 -3.62 13.85
C ASP A 53 -18.36 -3.17 14.61
N SER A 54 -17.85 -1.95 14.43
CA SER A 54 -16.65 -1.52 15.19
C SER A 54 -16.97 -1.02 16.61
N GLY A 55 -18.22 -0.63 16.88
CA GLY A 55 -18.64 -0.06 18.16
C GLY A 55 -18.17 1.40 18.36
N THR A 56 -18.16 1.89 19.59
CA THR A 56 -17.79 3.28 19.91
C THR A 56 -16.26 3.48 19.90
N LEU A 57 -15.81 4.68 19.53
CA LEU A 57 -14.40 5.09 19.64
C LEU A 57 -14.03 5.31 21.12
N ASN A 58 -13.10 4.51 21.62
CA ASN A 58 -12.65 4.55 23.02
C ASN A 58 -11.44 5.45 23.22
N ALA A 59 -10.44 5.33 22.33
CA ALA A 59 -9.20 6.08 22.43
C ALA A 59 -8.57 6.34 21.07
N ILE A 60 -7.78 7.40 21.02
CA ILE A 60 -6.85 7.70 19.93
C ILE A 60 -5.50 7.91 20.59
N ASP A 61 -4.51 7.17 20.13
CA ASP A 61 -3.12 7.31 20.55
C ASP A 61 -2.27 7.69 19.34
N TRP A 62 -1.72 8.91 19.36
CA TRP A 62 -0.86 9.44 18.31
C TRP A 62 0.57 9.52 18.84
N GLN A 63 1.43 8.70 18.27
CA GLN A 63 2.84 8.61 18.62
C GLN A 63 3.69 9.09 17.44
N VAL A 64 4.89 9.57 17.75
CA VAL A 64 5.90 9.94 16.76
C VAL A 64 7.11 9.06 17.02
N ASP A 65 7.37 8.18 16.07
CA ASP A 65 8.51 7.28 16.08
C ASP A 65 9.61 7.96 15.25
N GLU A 66 10.71 8.33 15.92
CA GLU A 66 11.97 8.69 15.26
C GLU A 66 12.74 7.40 15.03
N GLU A 67 12.48 6.73 13.89
CA GLU A 67 13.17 5.48 13.54
C GLU A 67 14.58 5.77 13.02
N ASP A 68 14.74 6.85 12.22
CA ASP A 68 16.01 7.39 11.74
C ASP A 68 15.91 8.92 11.61
N ALA A 69 17.05 9.62 11.59
CA ALA A 69 17.14 11.09 11.56
C ALA A 69 16.41 11.79 10.39
N GLU A 70 15.99 11.03 9.37
CA GLU A 70 15.34 11.55 8.16
C GLU A 70 13.88 11.06 7.98
N ASP A 71 13.41 10.07 8.75
CA ASP A 71 12.09 9.45 8.57
C ASP A 71 11.22 9.56 9.84
N ILE A 72 10.69 10.76 10.07
CA ILE A 72 9.72 11.00 11.14
C ILE A 72 8.42 10.27 10.78
N ARG A 73 8.10 9.21 11.53
CA ARG A 73 6.91 8.41 11.34
C ARG A 73 5.88 8.74 12.42
N HIS A 74 4.73 9.25 12.00
CA HIS A 74 3.59 9.35 12.91
C HIS A 74 2.79 8.06 12.88
N ARG A 75 2.60 7.43 14.04
CA ARG A 75 1.80 6.23 14.23
C ARG A 75 0.55 6.58 15.02
N VAL A 76 -0.62 6.33 14.45
CA VAL A 76 -1.92 6.61 15.10
C VAL A 76 -2.70 5.31 15.27
N GLU A 77 -2.98 4.96 16.51
CA GLU A 77 -3.92 3.90 16.85
C GLU A 77 -5.30 4.47 17.13
N LEU A 78 -6.31 3.92 16.45
CA LEU A 78 -7.72 4.23 16.70
C LEU A 78 -8.34 3.01 17.38
N ALA A 79 -8.49 3.06 18.70
CA ALA A 79 -9.07 1.99 19.49
C ALA A 79 -10.59 2.17 19.58
N TYR A 80 -11.33 1.30 18.90
CA TYR A 80 -12.78 1.16 19.05
C TYR A 80 -13.09 -0.02 19.97
N GLU A 81 -14.35 -0.14 20.39
CA GLU A 81 -14.83 -1.19 21.29
C GLU A 81 -14.51 -2.61 20.81
N LYS A 82 -14.65 -2.86 19.50
CA LYS A 82 -14.48 -4.21 18.92
C LYS A 82 -13.24 -4.35 18.04
N SER A 83 -12.55 -3.25 17.74
CA SER A 83 -11.47 -3.25 16.74
C SER A 83 -10.47 -2.12 16.94
N THR A 84 -9.20 -2.37 16.62
CA THR A 84 -8.16 -1.34 16.56
C THR A 84 -7.71 -1.12 15.12
N PHE A 85 -7.68 0.14 14.69
CA PHE A 85 -7.21 0.55 13.38
C PHE A 85 -5.90 1.31 13.48
N LEU A 86 -5.11 1.25 12.41
CA LEU A 86 -3.78 1.87 12.37
C LEU A 86 -3.66 2.84 11.21
N VAL A 87 -3.02 3.96 11.49
CA VAL A 87 -2.66 4.98 10.51
C VAL A 87 -1.18 5.27 10.66
N PHE A 88 -0.43 5.25 9.56
CA PHE A 88 0.95 5.72 9.54
C PHE A 88 1.06 6.90 8.58
N VAL A 89 1.52 8.04 9.08
CA VAL A 89 1.80 9.25 8.29
C VAL A 89 3.32 9.38 8.18
N LEU A 90 3.84 9.23 6.97
CA LEU A 90 5.26 9.31 6.66
C LEU A 90 5.49 10.60 5.86
N LEU A 91 5.66 11.71 6.57
CA LEU A 91 5.71 13.05 5.98
C LEU A 91 6.91 13.20 5.05
N SER A 92 8.10 12.72 5.45
CA SER A 92 9.33 12.75 4.63
C SER A 92 9.17 12.00 3.30
N ARG A 93 8.32 10.97 3.28
CA ARG A 93 8.06 10.12 2.10
C ARG A 93 6.81 10.53 1.33
N SER A 94 6.06 11.51 1.82
CA SER A 94 4.75 11.87 1.24
C SER A 94 3.79 10.66 1.15
N LEU A 95 3.82 9.77 2.14
CA LEU A 95 3.02 8.53 2.16
C LEU A 95 2.07 8.49 3.36
N LEU A 96 0.89 7.93 3.13
CA LEU A 96 -0.10 7.62 4.15
C LEU A 96 -0.57 6.17 4.00
N LEU A 97 -0.47 5.42 5.09
CA LEU A 97 -0.85 4.01 5.15
C LEU A 97 -1.97 3.83 6.16
N LEU A 98 -3.07 3.21 5.73
CA LEU A 98 -4.27 3.04 6.56
C LEU A 98 -4.70 1.58 6.62
N TYR A 99 -4.82 1.03 7.82
CA TYR A 99 -5.47 -0.24 8.12
C TYR A 99 -6.79 0.06 8.83
N ALA A 100 -7.82 0.38 8.05
CA ALA A 100 -9.16 0.74 8.53
C ALA A 100 -10.25 0.48 7.47
N PRO A 101 -11.52 0.26 7.88
CA PRO A 101 -12.68 0.26 6.99
C PRO A 101 -12.85 1.56 6.21
N ALA A 102 -13.57 1.52 5.09
CA ALA A 102 -13.65 2.65 4.17
C ALA A 102 -14.16 3.96 4.81
N PRO A 103 -15.20 3.98 5.65
CA PRO A 103 -15.67 5.23 6.26
C PRO A 103 -14.65 5.86 7.21
N ILE A 104 -14.02 5.07 8.10
CA ILE A 104 -12.96 5.56 9.00
C ILE A 104 -11.78 6.06 8.19
N ARG A 105 -11.36 5.29 7.17
CA ARG A 105 -10.29 5.69 6.26
C ARG A 105 -10.59 7.03 5.59
N ASN A 106 -11.80 7.22 5.08
CA ASN A 106 -12.21 8.45 4.41
C ASN A 106 -12.23 9.66 5.36
N ALA A 107 -12.73 9.46 6.59
CA ALA A 107 -12.73 10.50 7.62
C ALA A 107 -11.31 10.91 8.03
N VAL A 108 -10.41 9.94 8.25
CA VAL A 108 -8.99 10.19 8.55
C VAL A 108 -8.30 10.90 7.39
N VAL A 109 -8.49 10.43 6.15
CA VAL A 109 -7.92 11.09 4.96
C VAL A 109 -8.37 12.54 4.87
N ARG A 110 -9.66 12.82 5.12
CA ARG A 110 -10.21 14.18 5.09
C ARG A 110 -9.64 15.05 6.22
N PHE A 111 -9.56 14.51 7.44
CA PHE A 111 -8.96 15.19 8.58
C PHE A 111 -7.49 15.56 8.30
N LEU A 112 -6.69 14.62 7.80
CA LEU A 112 -5.28 14.83 7.51
C LEU A 112 -5.10 15.83 6.36
N ALA A 113 -5.90 15.71 5.29
CA ALA A 113 -5.87 16.66 4.19
C ALA A 113 -6.14 18.11 4.67
N GLN A 114 -7.11 18.29 5.57
CA GLN A 114 -7.44 19.60 6.15
C GLN A 114 -6.41 20.09 7.17
N THR A 115 -5.86 19.17 7.98
CA THR A 115 -4.95 19.52 9.07
C THR A 115 -3.56 19.89 8.56
N PHE A 116 -3.08 19.18 7.54
CA PHE A 116 -1.77 19.41 6.95
C PHE A 116 -1.82 20.27 5.68
N ASP A 117 -3.02 20.70 5.24
CA ASP A 117 -3.24 21.37 3.95
C ASP A 117 -2.60 20.61 2.76
N THR A 118 -2.88 19.31 2.71
CA THR A 118 -2.30 18.40 1.72
C THR A 118 -3.38 17.79 0.85
N ARG A 119 -3.05 17.51 -0.41
CA ARG A 119 -3.90 16.69 -1.27
C ARG A 119 -3.53 15.23 -1.10
N ILE A 120 -4.43 14.45 -0.52
CA ILE A 120 -4.25 13.01 -0.34
C ILE A 120 -5.01 12.26 -1.43
N SER A 121 -4.33 11.36 -2.14
CA SER A 121 -4.95 10.51 -3.18
C SER A 121 -4.48 9.07 -3.07
N PRO A 122 -5.32 8.07 -3.43
CA PRO A 122 -4.89 6.68 -3.47
C PRO A 122 -3.63 6.51 -4.34
N LEU A 123 -2.65 5.78 -3.83
CA LEU A 123 -1.43 5.45 -4.55
C LEU A 123 -1.59 4.07 -5.18
N ILE A 124 -1.64 3.99 -6.51
CA ILE A 124 -1.63 2.72 -7.23
C ILE A 124 -0.28 2.60 -7.92
N PRO A 125 0.64 1.74 -7.42
CA PRO A 125 1.96 1.60 -8.02
C PRO A 125 1.85 1.20 -9.49
N ASN A 126 2.62 1.88 -10.33
CA ASN A 126 2.72 1.55 -11.75
C ASN A 126 3.52 0.26 -11.94
N PRO A 127 3.44 -0.39 -13.13
CA PRO A 127 4.15 -1.64 -13.38
C PRO A 127 5.67 -1.55 -13.17
N ALA A 128 6.31 -0.43 -13.55
CA ALA A 128 7.75 -0.25 -13.39
C ALA A 128 8.16 -0.20 -11.91
N THR A 129 7.37 0.47 -11.07
CA THR A 129 7.59 0.50 -9.61
C THR A 129 7.39 -0.88 -8.98
N LEU A 130 6.35 -1.61 -9.39
CA LEU A 130 6.15 -2.99 -8.92
C LEU A 130 7.36 -3.87 -9.25
N ILE A 131 7.83 -3.81 -10.50
CA ILE A 131 9.01 -4.56 -10.96
C ILE A 131 10.26 -4.13 -10.19
N SER A 132 10.52 -2.82 -10.08
CA SER A 132 11.70 -2.29 -9.40
C SER A 132 11.74 -2.67 -7.92
N VAL A 133 10.62 -2.57 -7.21
CA VAL A 133 10.51 -3.01 -5.80
C VAL A 133 10.79 -4.51 -5.68
N PHE A 134 10.24 -5.31 -6.59
CA PHE A 134 10.41 -6.76 -6.57
C PHE A 134 11.84 -7.20 -6.90
N GLU A 135 12.47 -6.63 -7.92
CA GLU A 135 13.84 -6.95 -8.31
C GLU A 135 14.86 -6.48 -7.27
N THR A 136 14.63 -5.32 -6.65
CA THR A 136 15.44 -4.86 -5.50
C THR A 136 15.32 -5.84 -4.33
N TRP A 137 14.09 -6.27 -4.01
CA TRP A 137 13.87 -7.26 -2.95
C TRP A 137 14.53 -8.62 -3.25
N LEU A 138 14.53 -9.07 -4.51
CA LEU A 138 15.25 -10.27 -4.91
C LEU A 138 16.76 -10.15 -4.65
N GLY A 139 17.36 -8.99 -4.97
CA GLY A 139 18.76 -8.67 -4.70
C GLY A 139 19.10 -8.64 -3.21
N ASP A 140 18.18 -8.14 -2.37
CA ASP A 140 18.36 -7.99 -0.92
C ASP A 140 18.04 -9.26 -0.12
N GLY A 141 18.12 -10.44 -0.76
CA GLY A 141 17.93 -11.75 -0.11
C GLY A 141 16.58 -12.41 -0.38
N GLY A 142 15.72 -11.81 -1.21
CA GLY A 142 14.43 -12.37 -1.60
C GLY A 142 14.53 -13.74 -2.30
N LEU A 143 15.69 -14.07 -2.90
CA LEU A 143 15.96 -15.39 -3.48
C LEU A 143 15.95 -16.54 -2.45
N SER A 144 16.16 -16.25 -1.17
CA SER A 144 16.09 -17.26 -0.10
C SER A 144 14.65 -17.54 0.36
N THR A 145 13.66 -16.98 -0.33
CA THR A 145 12.25 -17.17 0.03
C THR A 145 11.83 -18.63 -0.11
N LYS A 146 10.93 -19.06 0.78
CA LYS A 146 10.26 -20.37 0.73
C LYS A 146 8.83 -20.29 0.21
N LYS A 147 8.39 -19.09 -0.21
CA LYS A 147 7.04 -18.86 -0.70
C LYS A 147 7.09 -18.56 -2.19
N ASP A 148 6.12 -19.11 -2.90
CA ASP A 148 5.93 -18.86 -4.32
C ASP A 148 5.73 -17.36 -4.59
N VAL A 149 6.15 -16.96 -5.78
CA VAL A 149 5.94 -15.62 -6.30
C VAL A 149 4.72 -15.64 -7.21
N ILE A 150 3.77 -14.75 -6.96
CA ILE A 150 2.59 -14.54 -7.78
C ILE A 150 2.67 -13.17 -8.43
N ILE A 151 2.71 -13.15 -9.76
CA ILE A 151 2.67 -11.93 -10.58
C ILE A 151 1.32 -11.88 -11.29
N ALA A 152 0.49 -10.92 -10.91
CA ALA A 152 -0.80 -10.71 -11.56
C ALA A 152 -0.63 -9.77 -12.76
N LEU A 153 -0.98 -10.28 -13.93
CA LEU A 153 -1.10 -9.50 -15.16
C LEU A 153 -2.55 -9.02 -15.31
N GLY A 154 -2.72 -7.73 -15.55
CA GLY A 154 -3.99 -7.14 -15.97
C GLY A 154 -3.97 -6.86 -17.46
N PHE A 155 -5.12 -7.09 -18.12
CA PHE A 155 -5.31 -6.85 -19.54
C PHE A 155 -6.20 -5.63 -19.73
N GLY A 156 -5.72 -4.68 -20.52
CA GLY A 156 -6.36 -3.40 -20.76
C GLY A 156 -6.70 -3.23 -22.23
N ASP A 157 -7.61 -4.05 -22.77
CA ASP A 157 -8.20 -3.76 -24.09
C ASP A 157 -9.72 -3.98 -24.16
N LYS A 158 -10.41 -2.85 -23.97
CA LYS A 158 -11.44 -2.24 -24.86
C LYS A 158 -12.86 -2.78 -24.97
N ILE A 159 -13.28 -3.85 -24.28
CA ILE A 159 -14.72 -4.17 -24.21
C ILE A 159 -15.21 -4.15 -22.76
N PRO A 160 -16.03 -3.14 -22.36
CA PRO A 160 -16.65 -3.14 -21.05
C PRO A 160 -17.52 -4.39 -20.88
N GLY A 161 -17.12 -5.28 -19.97
CA GLY A 161 -17.93 -6.44 -19.59
C GLY A 161 -17.59 -7.76 -20.29
N GLU A 162 -16.71 -7.75 -21.30
CA GLU A 162 -16.30 -8.98 -22.00
C GLU A 162 -14.78 -9.11 -22.06
N GLY A 163 -14.29 -10.35 -21.94
CA GLY A 163 -12.87 -10.68 -22.03
C GLY A 163 -12.17 -10.90 -20.68
N LEU A 164 -10.95 -11.43 -20.78
CA LEU A 164 -10.11 -11.77 -19.63
C LEU A 164 -9.55 -10.50 -18.99
N ARG A 165 -9.81 -10.30 -17.70
CA ARG A 165 -9.36 -9.09 -16.96
C ARG A 165 -7.97 -9.23 -16.38
N SER A 166 -7.64 -10.43 -15.90
CA SER A 166 -6.35 -10.71 -15.28
C SER A 166 -5.98 -12.19 -15.35
N ILE A 167 -4.67 -12.46 -15.32
CA ILE A 167 -4.07 -13.79 -15.16
C ILE A 167 -3.05 -13.69 -14.04
N ASP A 168 -3.00 -14.69 -13.17
CA ASP A 168 -1.93 -14.83 -12.19
C ASP A 168 -0.89 -15.83 -12.71
N ILE A 169 0.37 -15.41 -12.70
CA ILE A 169 1.53 -16.28 -12.95
C ILE A 169 2.09 -16.67 -11.58
N ALA A 170 2.02 -17.95 -11.25
CA ALA A 170 2.62 -18.49 -10.04
C ALA A 170 3.96 -19.14 -10.40
N ILE A 171 5.03 -18.71 -9.72
CA ILE A 171 6.40 -19.22 -9.88
C ILE A 171 6.78 -19.88 -8.55
N PRO A 172 7.03 -21.20 -8.53
CA PRO A 172 7.50 -21.90 -7.35
C PRO A 172 8.76 -21.24 -6.78
N ALA A 173 8.90 -21.22 -5.46
CA ALA A 173 10.03 -20.57 -4.78
C ALA A 173 11.40 -21.07 -5.30
N GLU A 174 11.53 -22.37 -5.56
CA GLU A 174 12.74 -23.01 -6.11
C GLU A 174 13.10 -22.55 -7.52
N ASP A 175 12.12 -22.10 -8.31
CA ASP A 175 12.31 -21.72 -9.71
C ASP A 175 12.60 -20.21 -9.86
N VAL A 176 12.33 -19.40 -8.84
CA VAL A 176 12.55 -17.93 -8.88
C VAL A 176 14.00 -17.60 -9.23
N GLY A 177 14.96 -18.33 -8.67
CA GLY A 177 16.38 -18.13 -8.95
C GLY A 177 16.77 -18.40 -10.41
N GLY A 178 16.01 -19.24 -11.12
CA GLY A 178 16.25 -19.51 -12.55
C GLY A 178 15.95 -18.32 -13.46
N PHE A 179 15.23 -17.31 -12.97
CA PHE A 179 14.93 -16.08 -13.72
C PHE A 179 15.88 -14.93 -13.40
N VAL A 180 16.75 -15.08 -12.39
CA VAL A 180 17.74 -14.08 -12.00
C VAL A 180 19.11 -14.47 -12.57
N GLY A 181 19.45 -13.89 -13.72
CA GLY A 181 20.74 -14.12 -14.39
C GLY A 181 21.77 -13.03 -14.07
N GLU A 182 23.05 -13.28 -14.40
CA GLU A 182 24.09 -12.25 -14.28
C GLU A 182 23.80 -11.08 -15.23
N GLY A 183 23.44 -9.92 -14.67
CA GLY A 183 23.24 -8.67 -15.42
C GLY A 183 21.93 -8.58 -16.21
N GLU A 184 21.04 -9.56 -16.09
CA GLU A 184 19.71 -9.56 -16.72
C GLU A 184 18.62 -9.33 -15.68
N ASN A 185 17.62 -8.53 -16.05
CA ASN A 185 16.46 -8.27 -15.21
C ASN A 185 15.55 -9.52 -15.15
N PHE A 186 15.07 -9.84 -13.96
CA PHE A 186 14.10 -10.93 -13.75
C PHE A 186 12.90 -10.78 -14.70
N SER A 187 12.39 -9.56 -14.84
CA SER A 187 11.22 -9.27 -15.65
C SER A 187 11.42 -9.55 -17.15
N ASP A 188 12.63 -9.32 -17.67
CA ASP A 188 12.97 -9.62 -19.06
C ASP A 188 13.05 -11.14 -19.30
N ASN A 189 13.67 -11.88 -18.38
CA ASN A 189 13.77 -13.34 -18.44
C ASN A 189 12.42 -14.03 -18.33
N LEU A 190 11.57 -13.55 -17.41
CA LEU A 190 10.19 -14.04 -17.30
C LEU A 190 9.41 -13.75 -18.58
N ALA A 191 9.52 -12.55 -19.16
CA ALA A 191 8.82 -12.21 -20.39
C ALA A 191 9.24 -13.10 -21.56
N ALA A 192 10.54 -13.39 -21.71
CA ALA A 192 11.05 -14.28 -22.75
C ALA A 192 10.55 -15.73 -22.56
N TYR A 193 10.51 -16.21 -21.31
CA TYR A 193 9.99 -17.54 -20.99
C TYR A 193 8.50 -17.66 -21.34
N MET A 194 7.69 -16.69 -20.93
CA MET A 194 6.24 -16.67 -21.18
C MET A 194 5.91 -16.56 -22.67
N ASP A 195 6.66 -15.76 -23.42
CA ASP A 195 6.52 -15.65 -24.88
C ASP A 195 6.85 -16.99 -25.57
N LYS A 196 7.97 -17.61 -25.20
CA LYS A 196 8.44 -18.87 -25.78
C LYS A 196 7.53 -20.06 -25.47
N HIS A 197 7.06 -20.18 -24.22
CA HIS A 197 6.38 -21.39 -23.75
C HIS A 197 4.86 -21.29 -23.73
N LEU A 198 4.30 -20.07 -23.64
CA LEU A 198 2.86 -19.85 -23.55
C LEU A 198 2.33 -18.91 -24.63
N ALA A 199 3.19 -18.44 -25.54
CA ALA A 199 2.84 -17.42 -26.54
C ALA A 199 2.23 -16.16 -25.90
N LEU A 200 2.63 -15.85 -24.66
CA LEU A 200 2.13 -14.70 -23.91
C LEU A 200 3.15 -13.57 -23.93
N ASN A 201 2.89 -12.55 -24.75
CA ASN A 201 3.73 -11.37 -24.84
C ASN A 201 3.44 -10.39 -23.68
N MET A 202 4.25 -10.46 -22.63
CA MET A 202 4.19 -9.55 -21.47
C MET A 202 4.58 -8.10 -21.79
N LYS A 203 5.25 -7.85 -22.91
CA LYS A 203 5.71 -6.52 -23.36
C LYS A 203 4.67 -5.81 -24.24
N HIS A 204 3.53 -6.44 -24.51
CA HIS A 204 2.44 -5.82 -25.26
C HIS A 204 1.81 -4.65 -24.48
N ALA A 205 1.49 -3.54 -25.14
CA ALA A 205 0.97 -2.32 -24.51
C ALA A 205 -0.34 -2.51 -23.71
N GLY A 206 -1.13 -3.52 -24.06
CA GLY A 206 -2.35 -3.91 -23.35
C GLY A 206 -2.14 -4.83 -22.14
N VAL A 207 -0.91 -5.26 -21.87
CA VAL A 207 -0.55 -6.14 -20.74
C VAL A 207 0.23 -5.33 -19.70
N ARG A 208 -0.16 -5.43 -18.44
CA ARG A 208 0.51 -4.72 -17.33
C ARG A 208 0.58 -5.58 -16.10
N ILE A 209 1.68 -5.50 -15.36
CA ILE A 209 1.74 -6.05 -14.01
C ILE A 209 0.91 -5.15 -13.10
N VAL A 210 -0.08 -5.73 -12.40
CA VAL A 210 -1.00 -4.98 -11.53
C VAL A 210 -0.83 -5.30 -10.05
N LYS A 211 -0.20 -6.43 -9.73
CA LYS A 211 0.08 -6.87 -8.38
C LYS A 211 1.21 -7.88 -8.37
N ILE A 212 2.05 -7.82 -7.34
CA ILE A 212 3.05 -8.83 -7.01
C ILE A 212 2.79 -9.30 -5.58
N ALA A 213 2.83 -10.61 -5.36
CA ALA A 213 2.84 -11.22 -4.03
C ALA A 213 4.02 -12.19 -3.95
N CYS A 214 4.85 -12.03 -2.93
CA CYS A 214 6.02 -12.88 -2.70
C CYS A 214 6.18 -13.17 -1.20
N GLY A 215 7.29 -13.80 -0.81
CA GLY A 215 7.59 -14.07 0.60
C GLY A 215 7.66 -12.84 1.49
N GLY A 216 8.15 -11.72 0.95
CA GLY A 216 8.40 -10.49 1.71
C GLY A 216 7.23 -9.51 1.74
N PHE A 217 6.41 -9.44 0.69
CA PHE A 217 5.30 -8.49 0.61
C PHE A 217 4.22 -8.88 -0.40
N VAL A 218 3.08 -8.20 -0.31
CA VAL A 218 2.06 -8.13 -1.37
C VAL A 218 1.81 -6.68 -1.69
N LEU A 219 1.97 -6.29 -2.96
CA LEU A 219 1.83 -4.91 -3.42
C LEU A 219 1.03 -4.85 -4.72
N GLY A 220 0.01 -4.00 -4.77
CA GLY A 220 -0.81 -3.79 -5.97
C GLY A 220 -2.21 -3.28 -5.66
N GLY A 221 -2.89 -2.71 -6.66
CA GLY A 221 -4.28 -2.24 -6.52
C GLY A 221 -4.51 -1.23 -5.39
N GLY A 222 -3.50 -0.42 -5.07
CA GLY A 222 -3.51 0.56 -3.98
C GLY A 222 -3.47 -0.03 -2.57
N LYS A 223 -3.08 -1.30 -2.46
CA LYS A 223 -2.92 -2.01 -1.20
C LYS A 223 -1.49 -2.55 -1.07
N MET A 224 -1.04 -2.62 0.16
CA MET A 224 0.25 -3.14 0.54
C MET A 224 0.11 -4.01 1.78
N LYS A 225 0.79 -5.16 1.80
CA LYS A 225 0.94 -6.01 2.98
C LYS A 225 2.40 -6.39 3.12
N LEU A 226 3.01 -6.04 4.24
CA LEU A 226 4.38 -6.43 4.57
C LEU A 226 4.34 -7.79 5.27
N LEU A 227 5.18 -8.72 4.85
CA LEU A 227 5.26 -10.08 5.40
C LEU A 227 6.62 -10.35 6.05
N ASP A 228 7.60 -9.52 5.73
CA ASP A 228 8.97 -9.56 6.22
C ASP A 228 9.44 -8.14 6.55
N GLU A 229 10.19 -8.01 7.64
CA GLU A 229 10.75 -6.74 8.08
C GLU A 229 11.81 -6.23 7.10
N ALA A 230 12.67 -7.12 6.58
CA ALA A 230 13.69 -6.78 5.59
C ALA A 230 13.09 -6.18 4.30
N ALA A 231 11.89 -6.64 3.91
CA ALA A 231 11.19 -6.11 2.74
C ALA A 231 10.57 -4.72 2.96
N SER A 232 10.41 -4.28 4.22
CA SER A 232 9.68 -3.05 4.54
C SER A 232 10.36 -1.82 3.98
N ALA A 233 11.68 -1.69 4.17
CA ALA A 233 12.46 -0.58 3.64
C ALA A 233 12.42 -0.54 2.11
N VAL A 234 12.62 -1.68 1.45
CA VAL A 234 12.59 -1.79 -0.02
C VAL A 234 11.24 -1.32 -0.59
N VAL A 235 10.14 -1.80 -0.01
CA VAL A 235 8.80 -1.44 -0.47
C VAL A 235 8.50 0.03 -0.23
N LEU A 236 8.77 0.56 0.97
CA LEU A 236 8.50 1.96 1.31
C LEU A 236 9.37 2.93 0.47
N ASN A 237 10.64 2.59 0.24
CA ASN A 237 11.54 3.36 -0.62
C ASN A 237 11.02 3.37 -2.07
N GLY A 238 10.71 2.21 -2.63
CA GLY A 238 10.32 2.11 -4.05
C GLY A 238 8.99 2.82 -4.36
N ILE A 239 7.98 2.70 -3.48
CA ILE A 239 6.69 3.38 -3.72
C ILE A 239 6.74 4.90 -3.44
N SER A 240 7.72 5.36 -2.65
CA SER A 240 7.92 6.79 -2.38
C SER A 240 8.50 7.53 -3.60
N LEU A 241 9.28 6.84 -4.44
CA LEU A 241 9.96 7.42 -5.61
C LEU A 241 9.03 7.71 -6.80
N GLU A 242 7.78 7.25 -6.79
CA GLU A 242 6.79 7.58 -7.84
C GLU A 242 6.37 9.06 -7.89
N HIS A 243 6.84 9.88 -6.92
CA HIS A 243 6.33 11.22 -6.68
C HIS A 243 7.42 12.31 -6.64
N ILE A 244 8.60 12.05 -7.22
CA ILE A 244 9.57 13.10 -7.57
C ILE A 244 9.36 13.51 -9.03
#